data_AF-A0A7V8VU38-F1
#
_entry.id   AF-A0A7V8VU38-F1
#
_cell.length_a   1.000
_cell.length_b   1.000
_cell.length_c   1.000
_cell.angle_alpha   90.00
_cell.angle_beta   90.00
_cell.angle_gamma   90.00
#
_symmetry.space_group_name_H-M   'P 1'
#
loop_
_entity.id
_entity.type
_entity.pdbx_description
1 polymer ?
#
loop_
_entity_poly.entity_id
_entity_poly.type
_entity_poly.pdbx_seq_one_letter_code
_entity_poly.pdbx_strand_id
1 'polypeptide(L)'
;MMEETERRRVLQRAYNEEHGIIPQTIIKSVEDTLRSTRVADARTPREKESALQRVAETRAKYSAASERDPQELLQEIEQEMRDAAAQLDFERAAVLRDQLLELRATVEGAKGNGGGRAAPSVRALRG
;
A
#
# COMPACT_ATOMS: atom_id res chain seq x y z
N MET A 1 12.22 27.61 -7.85
CA MET A 1 12.45 26.38 -7.04
C MET A 1 13.83 25.75 -7.30
N MET A 2 14.41 25.90 -8.50
CA MET A 2 15.73 25.33 -8.81
C MET A 2 16.91 26.14 -8.22
N GLU A 3 16.86 27.47 -8.23
CA GLU A 3 17.95 28.34 -7.72
C GLU A 3 18.29 28.11 -6.24
N GLU A 4 17.29 27.98 -5.37
CA GLU A 4 17.49 27.71 -3.94
C GLU A 4 18.11 26.31 -3.71
N THR A 5 17.75 25.34 -4.56
CA THR A 5 18.31 23.99 -4.50
C THR A 5 19.79 24.00 -4.90
N GLU A 6 20.16 24.77 -5.92
CA GLU A 6 21.55 24.92 -6.37
C GLU A 6 22.40 25.67 -5.34
N ARG A 7 21.88 26.76 -4.78
CA ARG A 7 22.54 27.51 -3.70
C ARG A 7 22.89 26.60 -2.52
N ARG A 8 21.96 25.77 -2.05
CA ARG A 8 22.20 24.83 -0.94
C ARG A 8 23.23 23.75 -1.30
N ARG A 9 23.18 23.21 -2.52
CA ARG A 9 24.15 22.20 -2.97
C ARG A 9 25.58 22.73 -3.02
N VAL A 10 25.77 23.97 -3.47
CA VAL A 10 27.10 24.60 -3.48
C VAL A 10 27.67 24.70 -2.07
N LEU A 11 26.87 25.19 -1.12
CA LEU A 11 27.27 25.29 0.30
C LEU A 11 27.59 23.92 0.91
N GLN A 12 26.75 22.92 0.65
CA GLN A 12 26.96 21.55 1.16
C GLN A 12 28.25 20.94 0.60
N ARG A 13 28.56 21.14 -0.69
CA ARG A 13 29.80 20.63 -1.28
C ARG A 13 31.03 21.31 -0.71
N ALA A 14 31.00 22.65 -0.60
CA ALA A 14 32.11 23.41 -0.02
C ALA A 14 32.40 22.98 1.43
N TYR A 15 31.34 22.84 2.24
CA TYR A 15 31.48 22.35 3.61
C TYR A 15 32.04 20.93 3.66
N ASN A 16 31.54 20.03 2.81
CA ASN A 16 32.01 18.64 2.76
C ASN A 16 33.48 18.54 2.33
N GLU A 17 33.92 19.35 1.36
CA GLU A 17 35.30 19.40 0.89
C GLU A 17 36.23 19.94 1.98
N GLU A 18 35.85 21.05 2.64
CA GLU A 18 36.61 21.64 3.74
C GLU A 18 36.78 20.68 4.94
N HIS A 19 35.77 19.83 5.20
CA HIS A 19 35.75 18.94 6.36
C HIS A 19 36.09 17.47 6.01
N GLY A 20 36.41 17.17 4.75
CA GLY A 20 36.68 15.79 4.29
C GLY A 20 35.48 14.84 4.44
N ILE A 21 34.25 15.35 4.40
CA ILE A 21 33.02 14.57 4.56
C ILE A 21 32.67 13.92 3.22
N ILE A 22 32.67 12.59 3.18
CA ILE A 22 32.20 11.82 2.03
C ILE A 22 30.68 11.64 2.18
N PRO A 23 29.84 12.13 1.24
CA PRO A 23 28.42 11.90 1.28
C PRO A 23 28.13 10.40 1.18
N GLN A 24 27.39 9.87 2.15
CA GLN A 24 26.97 8.47 2.17
C GLN A 24 25.46 8.39 2.38
N THR A 25 24.84 7.35 1.82
CA THR A 25 23.45 7.05 2.06
C THR A 25 23.28 6.66 3.53
N ILE A 26 22.33 7.30 4.21
CA ILE A 26 21.97 6.92 5.58
C ILE A 26 21.24 5.57 5.51
N ILE A 27 21.83 4.54 6.12
CA ILE A 27 21.18 3.23 6.30
C ILE A 27 20.72 3.15 7.75
N LYS A 28 19.41 3.16 7.98
CA LYS A 28 18.82 2.97 9.32
C LYS A 28 18.31 1.54 9.44
N SER A 29 18.46 0.94 10.62
CA SER A 29 17.78 -0.32 10.90
C SER A 29 16.26 -0.11 11.04
N VAL A 30 15.51 -1.19 10.88
CA VAL A 30 14.07 -1.20 11.17
C VAL A 30 13.83 -0.78 12.63
N GLU A 31 14.68 -1.22 13.56
CA GLU A 31 14.59 -0.86 14.98
C GLU A 31 14.83 0.64 15.23
N ASP A 32 15.82 1.24 14.55
CA ASP A 32 16.11 2.69 14.67
C ASP A 32 14.97 3.54 14.11
N THR A 33 14.34 3.05 13.05
CA THR A 33 13.18 3.70 12.42
C THR A 33 11.98 3.64 13.37
N LEU A 34 11.70 2.47 13.96
CA LEU A 34 10.64 2.29 14.96
C LEU A 34 10.90 3.08 16.25
N ARG A 35 12.16 3.17 16.70
CA ARG A 35 12.55 4.03 17.84
C ARG A 35 12.22 5.49 17.60
N SER A 36 12.48 5.99 16.39
CA SER A 36 12.18 7.37 16.01
C SER A 36 10.69 7.68 15.99
N THR A 37 9.82 6.68 15.79
CA THR A 37 8.37 6.86 15.69
C THR A 37 7.60 6.48 16.95
N ARG A 38 8.25 5.90 17.98
CA ARG A 38 7.60 5.45 19.23
C ARG A 38 6.74 6.50 19.94
N VAL A 39 7.10 7.77 19.84
CA VAL A 39 6.31 8.87 20.45
C VAL A 39 4.99 9.07 19.73
N ALA A 40 4.93 8.84 18.41
CA ALA A 40 3.71 8.92 17.62
C ALA A 40 2.76 7.72 17.85
N ASP A 41 3.29 6.60 18.35
CA ASP A 41 2.56 5.34 18.55
C ASP A 41 2.05 5.14 19.99
N ALA A 42 2.09 6.20 20.81
CA ALA A 42 1.66 6.18 22.20
C ALA A 42 0.13 6.16 22.34
N ARG A 43 -0.50 5.05 21.92
CA ARG A 43 -1.93 4.77 22.15
C ARG A 43 -2.14 4.03 23.46
N THR A 44 -3.20 4.40 24.18
CA THR A 44 -3.68 3.66 25.36
C THR A 44 -4.19 2.27 24.97
N PRO A 45 -4.22 1.29 25.90
CA PRO A 45 -4.74 -0.05 25.61
C PRO A 45 -6.17 -0.04 25.04
N ARG A 46 -7.01 0.86 25.53
CA ARG A 46 -8.41 1.02 25.09
C ARG A 46 -8.51 1.55 23.65
N GLU A 47 -7.61 2.45 23.25
CA GLU A 47 -7.54 2.96 21.87
C GLU A 47 -7.03 1.91 20.89
N LYS A 48 -6.15 1.02 21.34
CA LYS A 48 -5.71 -0.12 20.53
C LYS A 48 -6.83 -1.14 20.33
N GLU A 49 -7.56 -1.47 21.40
CA GLU A 49 -8.70 -2.39 21.31
C GLU A 49 -9.80 -1.85 20.38
N SER A 50 -10.12 -0.56 20.47
CA SER A 50 -11.10 0.05 19.58
C SER A 50 -10.63 0.08 18.11
N ALA A 51 -9.35 0.35 17.85
CA ALA A 51 -8.79 0.28 16.51
C ALA A 51 -8.89 -1.14 15.91
N LEU A 52 -8.55 -2.17 16.69
CA LEU A 52 -8.68 -3.57 16.29
C LEU A 52 -10.13 -3.95 15.98
N GLN A 53 -11.09 -3.45 16.76
CA GLN A 53 -12.50 -3.72 16.52
C GLN A 53 -13.00 -3.07 15.23
N ARG A 54 -12.61 -1.82 14.96
CA ARG A 54 -12.92 -1.14 13.69
C ARG A 54 -12.32 -1.88 12.48
N VAL A 55 -11.09 -2.40 12.63
CA VAL A 55 -10.44 -3.22 11.60
C VAL A 55 -11.23 -4.50 11.34
N ALA A 56 -11.67 -5.20 12.39
CA ALA A 56 -12.46 -6.42 12.25
C ALA A 56 -13.81 -6.17 11.56
N GLU A 57 -14.51 -5.10 11.94
CA GLU A 57 -15.77 -4.68 11.31
C GLU A 57 -15.59 -4.35 9.83
N THR A 58 -14.54 -3.59 9.49
CA THR A 58 -14.20 -3.25 8.10
C THR A 58 -13.95 -4.52 7.28
N ARG A 59 -13.23 -5.48 7.86
CA ARG A 59 -12.96 -6.75 7.18
C ARG A 59 -14.25 -7.52 6.90
N ALA A 60 -15.16 -7.59 7.87
CA ALA A 60 -16.44 -8.27 7.73
C ALA A 60 -17.34 -7.61 6.68
N LYS A 61 -17.42 -6.28 6.64
CA LYS A 61 -18.25 -5.50 5.71
C LYS A 61 -18.00 -5.89 4.25
N TYR A 62 -16.73 -5.94 3.84
CA TYR A 62 -16.37 -6.19 2.43
C TYR A 62 -16.26 -7.68 2.09
N SER A 63 -16.08 -8.56 3.08
CA SER A 63 -16.11 -10.02 2.85
C SER A 63 -17.52 -10.52 2.51
N ALA A 64 -18.56 -9.82 2.98
CA ALA A 64 -19.96 -10.18 2.75
C ALA A 64 -20.60 -9.54 1.49
N ALA A 65 -19.87 -8.68 0.76
CA ALA A 65 -20.42 -7.85 -0.32
C ALA A 65 -20.59 -8.56 -1.68
N SER A 66 -20.85 -9.88 -1.67
CA SER A 66 -20.80 -10.76 -2.84
C SER A 66 -21.86 -10.47 -3.93
N GLU A 67 -22.83 -9.58 -3.68
CA GLU A 67 -23.92 -9.28 -4.62
C GLU A 67 -23.84 -7.87 -5.26
N ARG A 68 -22.85 -7.05 -4.90
CA ARG A 68 -22.71 -5.67 -5.40
C ARG A 68 -21.85 -5.61 -6.67
N ASP A 69 -22.03 -4.57 -7.49
CA ASP A 69 -21.16 -4.32 -8.64
C ASP A 69 -19.72 -4.12 -8.14
N PRO A 70 -18.76 -4.96 -8.59
CA PRO A 70 -17.39 -4.86 -8.13
C PRO A 70 -16.71 -3.54 -8.51
N GLN A 71 -17.15 -2.82 -9.55
CA GLN A 71 -16.62 -1.50 -9.89
C GLN A 71 -17.05 -0.43 -8.87
N GLU A 72 -18.30 -0.46 -8.43
CA GLU A 72 -18.81 0.45 -7.40
C GLU A 72 -18.12 0.18 -6.06
N LEU A 73 -17.93 -1.10 -5.72
CA LEU A 73 -17.27 -1.51 -4.49
C LEU A 73 -15.80 -1.09 -4.46
N LEU A 74 -15.09 -1.15 -5.59
CA LEU A 74 -13.71 -0.65 -5.71
C LEU A 74 -13.63 0.85 -5.41
N GLN A 75 -14.55 1.66 -5.95
CA GLN A 75 -14.58 3.10 -5.69
C GLN A 75 -14.91 3.40 -4.23
N GLU A 76 -15.86 2.67 -3.64
CA GLU A 76 -16.23 2.81 -2.22
C GLU A 76 -15.03 2.51 -1.31
N ILE A 77 -14.35 1.37 -1.50
CA ILE A 77 -13.17 0.99 -0.71
C ILE A 77 -12.04 2.00 -0.90
N GLU A 78 -11.81 2.50 -2.12
CA GLU A 78 -10.77 3.48 -2.38
C GLU A 78 -11.03 4.80 -1.65
N GLN A 79 -12.28 5.27 -1.66
CA GLN A 79 -12.67 6.49 -0.96
C GLN A 79 -12.54 6.32 0.55
N GLU A 80 -13.05 5.22 1.13
CA GLU A 80 -12.91 4.94 2.55
C GLU A 80 -11.44 4.80 3.00
N MET A 81 -10.58 4.23 2.14
CA MET A 81 -9.15 4.11 2.41
C MET A 81 -8.49 5.49 2.51
N ARG A 82 -8.82 6.41 1.59
CA ARG A 82 -8.32 7.78 1.59
C ARG A 82 -8.80 8.54 2.82
N ASP A 83 -10.06 8.37 3.18
CA ASP A 83 -10.64 9.03 4.37
C ASP A 83 -10.00 8.51 5.67
N ALA A 84 -9.77 7.19 5.78
CA ALA A 84 -9.06 6.60 6.90
C ALA A 84 -7.61 7.13 7.01
N ALA A 85 -6.91 7.26 5.87
CA ALA A 85 -5.56 7.83 5.84
C ALA A 85 -5.56 9.32 6.24
N ALA A 86 -6.55 10.09 5.82
CA ALA A 86 -6.70 11.50 6.21
C ALA A 86 -6.98 11.66 7.72
N GLN A 87 -7.66 10.67 8.32
CA GLN A 87 -7.92 10.61 9.78
C GLN A 87 -6.77 9.99 10.59
N LEU A 88 -5.63 9.67 9.95
CA LEU A 88 -4.48 9.00 10.57
C LEU A 88 -4.81 7.58 11.12
N ASP A 89 -5.87 6.94 10.61
CA ASP A 89 -6.21 5.54 10.91
C ASP A 89 -5.55 4.60 9.89
N PHE A 90 -4.22 4.49 10.00
CA PHE A 90 -3.40 3.71 9.06
C PHE A 90 -3.68 2.20 9.12
N GLU A 91 -4.13 1.68 10.27
CA GLU A 91 -4.49 0.27 10.42
C GLU A 91 -5.71 -0.06 9.57
N ARG A 92 -6.77 0.76 9.66
CA ARG A 92 -7.95 0.60 8.80
C ARG A 92 -7.61 0.83 7.32
N ALA A 93 -6.81 1.84 7.00
CA ALA A 93 -6.38 2.10 5.62
C ALA A 93 -5.59 0.92 5.03
N ALA A 94 -4.74 0.25 5.82
CA ALA A 94 -3.99 -0.92 5.37
C ALA A 94 -4.92 -2.09 5.03
N VAL A 95 -5.93 -2.35 5.86
CA VAL A 95 -6.92 -3.42 5.59
C VAL A 95 -7.73 -3.11 4.33
N LEU A 96 -8.20 -1.87 4.17
CA LEU A 96 -8.93 -1.44 2.97
C LEU A 96 -8.07 -1.55 1.71
N ARG A 97 -6.78 -1.21 1.78
CA ARG A 97 -5.82 -1.39 0.68
C ARG A 97 -5.73 -2.86 0.26
N ASP A 98 -5.58 -3.76 1.21
CA ASP A 98 -5.41 -5.19 0.92
C ASP A 98 -6.69 -5.76 0.28
N GLN A 99 -7.86 -5.34 0.77
CA GLN A 99 -9.16 -5.70 0.18
C GLN A 99 -9.34 -5.13 -1.24
N LEU A 100 -8.92 -3.88 -1.47
CA LEU A 100 -8.96 -3.25 -2.78
C LEU A 100 -8.10 -4.01 -3.79
N LEU A 101 -6.89 -4.41 -3.39
CA LEU A 101 -5.99 -5.19 -4.24
C LEU A 101 -6.58 -6.58 -4.56
N GLU A 102 -7.15 -7.26 -3.57
CA GLU A 102 -7.82 -8.55 -3.76
C GLU A 102 -9.00 -8.43 -4.73
N LEU A 103 -9.89 -7.45 -4.52
CA LEU A 103 -11.04 -7.21 -5.38
C LEU A 103 -10.64 -6.79 -6.80
N ARG A 104 -9.57 -6.00 -6.95
CA ARG A 104 -9.06 -5.62 -8.26
C ARG A 104 -8.54 -6.84 -9.03
N ALA A 105 -7.81 -7.73 -8.34
CA ALA A 105 -7.30 -8.95 -8.93
C ALA A 105 -8.42 -9.89 -9.39
N THR A 106 -9.51 -10.02 -8.63
CA THR A 106 -10.65 -10.87 -9.03
C THR A 106 -11.37 -10.31 -10.25
N VAL A 107 -11.58 -8.99 -10.33
CA VAL A 107 -12.19 -8.32 -11.48
C VAL A 107 -11.32 -8.44 -12.74
N GLU A 108 -10.02 -8.20 -12.63
CA GLU A 108 -9.09 -8.31 -13.76
C GLU A 108 -8.94 -9.77 -14.21
N GLY A 109 -8.92 -10.73 -13.27
CA GLY A 109 -8.92 -12.16 -13.56
C GLY A 109 -10.18 -12.66 -14.27
N ALA A 110 -11.36 -12.14 -13.90
CA ALA A 110 -12.63 -12.47 -14.57
C ALA A 110 -12.68 -11.96 -16.02
N LYS A 111 -12.02 -10.83 -16.33
CA LYS A 111 -11.93 -10.28 -17.70
C LYS A 111 -10.97 -11.06 -18.61
N GLY A 112 -10.06 -11.87 -18.05
CA GLY A 112 -9.05 -12.64 -18.79
C GLY A 112 -9.51 -13.99 -19.37
N ASN A 113 -10.71 -14.48 -19.03
CA ASN A 113 -11.14 -15.85 -19.36
C ASN A 113 -12.10 -15.95 -20.58
N GLY A 114 -12.12 -14.93 -21.45
CA GLY A 114 -13.00 -14.85 -22.63
C GLY A 114 -12.36 -15.18 -23.99
N GLY A 115 -11.10 -15.61 -24.04
CA GLY A 115 -10.36 -15.84 -25.29
C GLY A 115 -9.89 -17.29 -25.43
N GLY A 116 -10.41 -18.01 -26.42
CA GLY A 116 -10.32 -19.46 -26.54
C GLY A 116 -8.90 -20.04 -26.62
N ARG A 117 -8.78 -21.26 -26.08
CA ARG A 117 -7.79 -22.25 -26.55
C ARG A 117 -8.55 -23.52 -26.88
N ALA A 118 -8.93 -23.64 -28.15
CA ALA A 118 -9.23 -24.92 -28.75
C ALA A 118 -7.97 -25.80 -28.61
N ALA A 119 -8.11 -26.95 -27.96
CA ALA A 119 -7.04 -27.94 -27.88
C ALA A 119 -6.73 -28.45 -29.29
N PRO A 120 -5.45 -28.57 -29.70
CA PRO A 120 -5.14 -29.22 -30.96
C PRO A 120 -5.38 -30.72 -30.79
N SER A 121 -6.29 -31.26 -31.60
CA SER A 121 -6.49 -32.70 -31.76
C SER A 121 -5.26 -33.31 -32.42
N VAL A 122 -4.47 -34.06 -31.65
CA VAL A 122 -3.36 -34.84 -32.18
C VAL A 122 -3.95 -36.02 -32.95
N ARG A 123 -3.96 -35.90 -34.28
CA ARG A 123 -4.32 -36.95 -35.23
C ARG A 123 -3.34 -38.11 -35.05
N ALA A 124 -3.85 -39.23 -34.52
CA ALA A 124 -3.14 -40.51 -34.52
C ALA A 124 -2.89 -40.95 -35.97
N LEU A 125 -1.62 -40.98 -36.37
CA LEU A 125 -1.17 -41.69 -37.55
C LEU A 125 -1.02 -43.17 -37.17
N ARG A 126 -1.98 -43.96 -37.63
CA ARG A 126 -1.90 -45.42 -37.79
C ARG A 126 -1.61 -45.69 -39.26
N GLY A 127 -0.67 -46.60 -39.54
CA GLY A 127 -0.48 -47.21 -40.86
C GLY A 127 0.87 -46.90 -41.48
#